data_AF-A0A970WRF4-F1
#
_entry.id   AF-A0A970WRF4-F1
#
_cell.length_a   1.000
_cell.length_b   1.000
_cell.length_c   1.000
_cell.angle_alpha   90.00
_cell.angle_beta   90.00
_cell.angle_gamma   90.00
#
_symmetry.space_group_name_H-M   'P 1'
#
loop_
_entity.id
_entity.type
_entity.pdbx_description
1 polymer ?
#
loop_
_entity_poly.entity_id
_entity_poly.type
_entity_poly.pdbx_seq_one_letter_code
_entity_poly.pdbx_strand_id
1 'polypeptide(L)'
;MENKEKKSKTHYMRSLHRDIVFFVIGLIVIYSISGVVLIYRDTNFLKHDAVVEKKLSPDMDVSELGKVLRLRDFKVVKTDGQIVHFQNGTYNKKTGIAK
;
A
#
# COMPACT_ATOMS: atom_id res chain seq x y z
N MET A 1 -52.06 -38.91 -22.38
CA MET A 1 -50.65 -39.34 -22.44
C MET A 1 -49.80 -38.08 -22.36
N GLU A 2 -49.19 -37.84 -21.20
CA GLU A 2 -48.48 -36.60 -20.87
C GLU A 2 -47.15 -36.55 -21.63
N ASN A 3 -47.08 -35.72 -22.67
CA ASN A 3 -45.85 -35.46 -23.40
C ASN A 3 -45.00 -34.47 -22.60
N LYS A 4 -44.19 -34.97 -21.66
CA LYS A 4 -43.14 -34.17 -21.01
C LYS A 4 -42.07 -33.84 -22.04
N GLU A 5 -42.18 -32.67 -22.67
CA GLU A 5 -41.12 -32.10 -23.50
C GLU A 5 -39.80 -32.16 -22.74
N LYS A 6 -38.88 -33.02 -23.21
CA LYS A 6 -37.51 -33.06 -22.71
C LYS A 6 -36.86 -31.73 -23.06
N LYS A 7 -36.84 -30.77 -22.12
CA LYS A 7 -36.08 -29.53 -22.26
C LYS A 7 -34.67 -29.87 -22.73
N SER A 8 -34.31 -29.38 -23.91
CA SER A 8 -33.01 -29.61 -24.54
C SER A 8 -31.88 -29.27 -23.57
N LYS A 9 -30.88 -30.14 -23.43
CA LYS A 9 -29.70 -29.95 -22.54
C LYS A 9 -29.04 -28.58 -22.76
N THR A 10 -29.15 -28.02 -23.97
CA THR A 10 -28.70 -26.68 -24.35
C THR A 10 -29.36 -25.57 -23.53
N HIS A 11 -30.64 -25.69 -23.21
CA HIS A 11 -31.36 -24.71 -22.38
C HIS A 11 -30.81 -24.67 -20.96
N TYR A 12 -30.53 -25.83 -20.39
CA TYR A 12 -29.95 -25.94 -19.05
C TYR A 12 -28.53 -25.37 -19.01
N MET A 13 -27.70 -25.72 -20.00
CA MET A 13 -26.34 -25.18 -20.14
C MET A 13 -26.32 -23.66 -20.27
N ARG A 14 -27.24 -23.07 -21.03
CA ARG A 14 -27.35 -21.61 -21.19
C ARG A 14 -27.73 -20.91 -19.89
N SER A 15 -28.62 -21.50 -19.08
CA SER A 15 -28.98 -20.93 -17.78
C SER A 15 -27.79 -20.97 -16.83
N LEU A 16 -27.13 -22.13 -16.69
CA LEU A 16 -25.96 -22.27 -15.83
C LEU A 16 -24.81 -21.34 -16.24
N HIS A 17 -24.53 -21.22 -17.53
CA HIS A 17 -23.47 -20.33 -18.01
C HIS A 17 -23.74 -18.87 -17.62
N ARG A 18 -24.99 -18.41 -17.75
CA ARG A 18 -25.39 -17.07 -17.34
C ARG A 18 -25.21 -16.88 -15.84
N ASP A 19 -25.61 -17.86 -15.04
CA ASP A 19 -25.54 -17.78 -13.58
C ASP A 19 -24.08 -17.76 -13.08
N ILE A 20 -23.19 -18.53 -13.73
CA ILE A 20 -21.75 -18.53 -13.47
C ILE A 20 -21.11 -17.20 -13.89
N VAL A 21 -21.48 -16.66 -15.07
CA VAL A 21 -20.95 -15.39 -15.56
C VAL A 21 -21.30 -14.23 -14.62
N PHE A 22 -22.53 -14.19 -14.08
CA PHE A 22 -22.89 -13.15 -13.11
C PHE A 22 -22.03 -13.20 -11.83
N PHE A 23 -21.71 -14.40 -11.35
CA PHE A 23 -20.80 -14.56 -10.22
C PHE A 23 -19.37 -14.07 -10.55
N VAL A 24 -18.85 -14.45 -11.72
CA VAL A 24 -17.50 -14.07 -12.16
C VAL A 24 -17.40 -12.56 -12.40
N ILE A 25 -18.43 -11.92 -12.96
CA ILE A 25 -18.47 -10.46 -13.14
C ILE A 25 -18.33 -9.75 -11.78
N GLY A 26 -18.98 -10.25 -10.72
CA GLY A 26 -18.82 -9.70 -9.37
C GLY A 26 -17.37 -9.73 -8.89
N LEU A 27 -16.67 -10.85 -9.11
CA LEU A 27 -15.24 -10.97 -8.78
C LEU A 27 -14.37 -10.03 -9.62
N ILE A 28 -14.67 -9.89 -10.91
CA ILE A 28 -13.96 -8.97 -11.81
C ILE A 28 -14.13 -7.53 -11.33
N VAL A 29 -15.33 -7.11 -10.90
CA VAL A 29 -15.56 -5.77 -10.37
C VAL A 29 -14.68 -5.50 -9.14
N ILE A 30 -14.65 -6.43 -8.18
CA ILE A 30 -13.79 -6.30 -6.98
C ILE A 30 -12.32 -6.22 -7.39
N TYR A 31 -11.89 -7.06 -8.32
CA TYR A 31 -10.51 -7.09 -8.81
C TYR A 31 -10.12 -5.80 -9.53
N SER A 32 -11.01 -5.26 -10.37
CA SER A 32 -10.79 -3.99 -11.07
C SER A 32 -10.68 -2.82 -10.09
N ILE A 33 -11.56 -2.74 -9.09
CA ILE A 33 -11.48 -1.72 -8.04
C ILE A 33 -10.16 -1.85 -7.28
N SER A 34 -9.74 -3.07 -6.93
CA SER A 34 -8.45 -3.31 -6.29
C SER A 34 -7.28 -2.85 -7.15
N GLY A 35 -7.31 -3.08 -8.47
CA GLY A 35 -6.29 -2.61 -9.40
C GLY A 35 -6.21 -1.08 -9.47
N VAL A 36 -7.37 -0.41 -9.51
CA VAL A 36 -7.45 1.06 -9.45
C VAL A 36 -6.85 1.59 -8.16
N VAL A 37 -7.20 1.00 -7.00
CA VAL A 37 -6.62 1.39 -5.70
C VAL A 37 -5.11 1.20 -5.69
N LEU A 38 -4.59 0.13 -6.31
CA LEU A 38 -3.16 -0.14 -6.35
C LEU A 38 -2.37 0.92 -7.15
N ILE A 39 -2.96 1.48 -8.22
CA ILE A 39 -2.37 2.58 -9.00
C ILE A 39 -2.19 3.82 -8.11
N TYR A 40 -3.18 4.11 -7.27
CA TYR A 40 -3.15 5.28 -6.38
C TYR A 40 -2.42 5.04 -5.06
N ARG A 41 -1.99 3.81 -4.75
CA ARG A 41 -1.28 3.47 -3.49
C ARG A 41 0.03 4.25 -3.32
N ASP A 42 0.77 4.47 -4.41
CA ASP A 42 2.06 5.17 -4.36
C ASP A 42 1.95 6.67 -4.61
N THR A 43 0.86 7.13 -5.24
CA THR A 43 0.49 8.55 -5.22
C THR A 43 0.15 8.93 -3.78
N ASN A 44 0.73 10.00 -3.25
CA ASN A 44 0.60 10.41 -1.84
C ASN A 44 -0.84 10.74 -1.36
N PHE A 45 -1.87 10.33 -2.10
CA PHE A 45 -3.29 10.52 -1.79
C PHE A 45 -3.76 9.75 -0.55
N LEU A 46 -3.28 8.51 -0.34
CA LEU A 46 -3.59 7.70 0.84
C LEU A 46 -2.49 7.74 1.92
N LYS A 47 -1.39 8.46 1.66
CA LYS A 47 -0.32 8.65 2.64
C LYS A 47 -0.69 9.84 3.53
N HIS A 48 -1.13 9.55 4.74
CA HIS A 48 -1.18 10.58 5.78
C HIS A 48 0.25 10.92 6.21
N ASP A 49 0.58 12.22 6.23
CA ASP A 49 1.79 12.76 6.84
C ASP A 49 1.76 12.52 8.36
N ALA A 50 2.07 11.30 8.78
CA ALA A 50 2.32 10.98 10.17
C ALA A 50 3.73 11.49 10.50
N VAL A 51 3.83 12.76 10.92
CA VAL A 51 5.06 13.33 11.47
C VAL A 51 5.32 12.65 12.81
N VAL A 52 6.04 11.52 12.77
CA VAL A 52 6.47 10.81 13.97
C VAL A 52 7.67 11.54 14.54
N GLU A 53 7.43 12.50 15.42
CA GLU A 53 8.48 13.12 16.23
C GLU A 53 9.04 12.08 17.19
N LYS A 54 10.22 11.53 16.87
CA LYS A 54 10.89 10.56 17.73
C LYS A 54 12.06 11.24 18.43
N LYS A 55 12.00 11.30 19.76
CA LYS A 55 13.09 11.79 20.60
C LYS A 55 14.14 10.67 20.72
N LEU A 56 15.25 10.82 20.02
CA LEU A 56 16.42 9.94 20.05
C LEU A 56 17.48 10.48 21.01
N SER A 57 18.53 9.69 21.25
CA SER A 57 19.67 10.17 22.04
C SER A 57 20.36 11.33 21.33
N PRO A 58 20.75 12.40 22.05
CA PRO A 58 21.64 13.43 21.52
C PRO A 58 22.98 12.82 21.12
N ASP A 59 23.62 13.41 20.10
CA ASP A 59 24.97 13.07 19.62
C ASP A 59 25.18 11.65 19.07
N MET A 60 24.17 11.08 18.40
CA MET A 60 24.27 9.76 17.79
C MET A 60 25.10 9.79 16.49
N ASP A 61 25.99 8.81 16.33
CA ASP A 61 26.76 8.63 15.10
C ASP A 61 25.84 8.32 13.91
N VAL A 62 26.21 8.79 12.72
CA VAL A 62 25.38 8.67 11.50
C VAL A 62 25.08 7.20 11.15
N SER A 63 26.01 6.29 11.46
CA SER A 63 25.85 4.85 11.27
C SER A 63 24.82 4.23 12.23
N GLU A 64 24.79 4.73 13.48
CA GLU A 64 23.82 4.28 14.49
C GLU A 64 22.44 4.89 14.27
N LEU A 65 22.39 6.15 13.81
CA LEU A 65 21.17 6.86 13.49
C LEU A 65 20.32 6.10 12.46
N GLY A 66 20.96 5.58 11.39
CA GLY A 66 20.29 4.76 10.39
C GLY A 66 19.71 3.45 10.97
N LYS A 67 20.39 2.82 11.93
CA LYS A 67 19.91 1.61 12.61
C LYS A 67 18.72 1.89 13.53
N VAL A 68 18.75 2.99 14.27
CA VAL A 68 17.72 3.34 15.27
C VAL A 68 16.44 3.86 14.62
N LEU A 69 16.56 4.58 13.50
CA LEU A 69 15.41 5.05 12.71
C LEU A 69 14.76 3.93 11.88
N ARG A 70 15.45 2.80 11.65
CA ARG A 70 14.91 1.64 10.90
C ARG A 70 14.35 2.01 9.52
N LEU A 71 14.84 3.11 8.93
CA LEU A 71 14.42 3.60 7.62
C LEU A 71 15.06 2.74 6.53
N ARG A 72 14.23 2.24 5.62
CA ARG A 72 14.70 1.55 4.40
C ARG A 72 15.42 2.58 3.54
N ASP A 73 16.65 2.28 3.12
CA ASP A 73 17.49 3.17 2.28
C ASP A 73 17.87 4.51 2.93
N PHE A 74 18.27 4.50 4.21
CA PHE A 74 18.79 5.70 4.89
C PHE A 74 20.01 6.29 4.15
N LYS A 75 19.80 7.44 3.48
CA LYS A 75 20.84 8.25 2.86
C LYS A 75 20.79 9.67 3.40
N VAL A 76 21.92 10.11 3.94
CA VAL A 76 22.12 11.52 4.34
C VAL A 76 22.31 12.34 3.08
N VAL A 77 21.46 13.35 2.91
CA VAL A 77 21.47 14.24 1.74
C VAL A 77 22.39 15.42 2.01
N LYS A 78 22.32 16.00 3.22
CA LYS A 78 23.16 17.12 3.66
C LYS A 78 23.33 17.10 5.18
N THR A 79 24.47 17.59 5.64
CA THR A 79 24.72 17.85 7.06
C THR A 79 25.02 19.34 7.20
N ASP A 80 24.09 20.07 7.80
CA ASP A 80 24.22 21.51 8.04
C ASP A 80 24.57 21.70 9.52
N GLY A 81 25.88 21.64 9.81
CA GLY A 81 26.42 21.73 11.16
C GLY A 81 25.89 20.63 12.10
N GLN A 82 24.88 20.99 12.91
CA GLN A 82 24.29 20.14 13.95
C GLN A 82 22.99 19.45 13.52
N ILE A 83 22.51 19.70 12.29
CA ILE A 83 21.29 19.10 11.74
C ILE A 83 21.68 18.19 10.57
N VAL A 84 21.29 16.91 10.67
CA VAL A 84 21.47 15.89 9.63
C VAL A 84 20.16 15.79 8.84
N HIS A 85 20.20 16.13 7.56
CA HIS A 85 19.08 15.98 6.63
C HIS A 85 19.21 14.65 5.88
N PHE A 86 18.20 13.79 5.99
CA PHE A 86 18.09 12.53 5.25
C PHE A 86 16.84 12.54 4.36
N GLN A 87 16.74 11.63 3.39
CA GLN A 87 15.66 11.64 2.40
C GLN A 87 14.24 11.66 3.02
N ASN A 88 14.09 11.10 4.21
CA ASN A 88 12.80 10.93 4.88
C ASN A 88 12.66 11.80 6.14
N GLY A 89 13.49 12.84 6.33
CA GLY A 89 13.41 13.65 7.55
C GLY A 89 14.67 14.45 7.92
N THR A 90 14.65 15.05 9.11
CA THR A 90 15.74 15.83 9.70
C THR A 90 16.02 15.37 11.13
N TYR A 91 17.29 15.19 11.47
CA TYR A 91 17.73 14.85 12.82
C TYR A 91 18.62 15.94 13.38
N ASN A 92 18.27 16.46 14.55
CA ASN A 92 19.08 17.43 15.26
C ASN A 92 19.98 16.73 16.28
N LYS A 93 21.29 16.72 16.04
CA LYS A 93 22.30 16.10 16.94
C LYS A 93 22.31 16.71 18.34
N LYS A 94 21.96 17.99 18.46
CA LYS A 94 22.01 18.75 19.72
C LYS A 94 20.83 18.45 20.64
N THR A 95 19.65 18.25 20.08
CA THR A 95 18.41 18.00 20.84
C THR A 95 17.99 16.54 20.83
N GLY A 96 18.61 15.71 19.99
CA GLY A 96 18.24 14.32 19.77
C GLY A 96 16.91 14.16 19.02
N ILE A 97 16.30 15.23 18.52
CA ILE A 97 14.97 15.16 17.88
C ILE A 97 15.15 14.73 16.43
N ALA A 98 14.50 13.62 16.04
CA ALA A 98 14.30 13.23 14.66
C ALA A 98 12.85 13.55 14.22
N LYS A 99 12.73 14.25 13.10
CA LYS A 99 11.51 14.54 12.35
C LYS A 99 11.58 13.95 10.96
#